data_AF-A0A9P0L7M7-F1
#
_entry.id   AF-A0A9P0L7M7-F1
#
_cell.length_a   1.000
_cell.length_b   1.000
_cell.length_c   1.000
_cell.angle_alpha   90.00
_cell.angle_beta   90.00
_cell.angle_gamma   90.00
#
_symmetry.space_group_name_H-M   'P 1'
#
loop_
_entity.id
_entity.type
_entity.pdbx_description
1 polymer ?
#
loop_
_entity_poly.entity_id
_entity_poly.type
_entity_poly.pdbx_seq_one_letter_code
_entity_poly.pdbx_strand_id
1 'polypeptide(L)'
;MEIHQKQLKGQSQSQVEHSFLKLACQLDTYGVDPHPVKSLLQDHKGTQLYLGINYSGILTFQGSRKTHHFRWPDVQKINYEGKMFIIHLNSNDKKHTVGFKCPSGQACRHVWKCAIEQMLFFTLPTSSDAPTVVTGGGFFSWGTKFKYTGRTEKEILEENTNREEPIIQRTSSVRRKASSVPATPSTPLQPHLGYSNLPKSSHSDVGGSRMEPSGSTGLLSGLDCYPFATYNDVAALETVTEDHEALGYNKLRTTGKCLIFLRSF
;
A
#
# COMPACT_ATOMS: atom_id res chain seq x y z
N MET A 1 20.90 -8.23 14.97
CA MET A 1 22.36 -8.51 14.99
C MET A 1 22.72 -9.72 14.15
N GLU A 2 22.20 -10.92 14.46
CA GLU A 2 22.62 -12.19 13.86
C GLU A 2 22.60 -12.23 12.31
N ILE A 3 21.50 -11.82 11.67
CA ILE A 3 21.38 -11.78 10.19
C ILE A 3 22.53 -10.97 9.55
N HIS A 4 22.85 -9.81 10.11
CA HIS A 4 23.94 -8.96 9.62
C HIS A 4 25.31 -9.63 9.75
N GLN A 5 25.55 -10.35 10.86
CA GLN A 5 26.82 -11.04 11.10
C GLN A 5 26.97 -12.34 10.28
N LYS A 6 25.88 -13.08 10.03
CA LYS A 6 25.89 -14.40 9.37
C LYS A 6 25.61 -14.37 7.87
N GLN A 7 24.80 -13.42 7.37
CA GLN A 7 24.31 -13.42 5.98
C GLN A 7 24.81 -12.22 5.15
N LEU A 8 24.97 -11.05 5.76
CA LEU A 8 25.36 -9.81 5.05
C LEU A 8 26.86 -9.51 5.08
N LYS A 9 27.63 -10.20 5.93
CA LYS A 9 29.06 -9.97 6.10
C LYS A 9 29.83 -10.36 4.83
N GLY A 10 30.49 -9.37 4.21
CA GLY A 10 31.31 -9.56 3.00
C GLY A 10 30.58 -9.31 1.68
N GLN A 11 29.27 -9.01 1.70
CA GLN A 11 28.56 -8.53 0.52
C GLN A 11 28.85 -7.04 0.26
N SER A 12 28.81 -6.61 -1.01
CA SER A 12 28.80 -5.18 -1.36
C SER A 12 27.48 -4.52 -0.97
N GLN A 13 27.46 -3.20 -0.84
CA GLN A 13 26.21 -2.47 -0.61
C GLN A 13 25.18 -2.71 -1.73
N SER A 14 25.61 -2.77 -3.00
CA SER A 14 24.72 -3.07 -4.14
C SER A 14 24.13 -4.48 -4.07
N GLN A 15 24.91 -5.48 -3.66
CA GLN A 15 24.41 -6.85 -3.44
C GLN A 15 23.36 -6.89 -2.33
N VAL A 16 23.59 -6.19 -1.20
CA VAL A 16 22.62 -6.11 -0.09
C VAL A 16 21.35 -5.35 -0.49
N GLU A 17 21.47 -4.23 -1.21
CA GLU A 17 20.32 -3.46 -1.71
C GLU A 17 19.47 -4.30 -2.70
N HIS A 18 20.11 -4.97 -3.67
CA HIS A 18 19.43 -5.86 -4.62
C HIS A 18 18.78 -7.07 -3.91
N SER A 19 19.48 -7.74 -2.99
CA SER A 19 18.94 -8.85 -2.21
C SER A 19 17.76 -8.42 -1.34
N PHE A 20 17.79 -7.22 -0.76
CA PHE A 20 16.65 -6.65 -0.04
C PHE A 20 15.46 -6.38 -0.97
N LEU A 21 15.68 -5.74 -2.12
CA LEU A 21 14.62 -5.45 -3.10
C LEU A 21 13.98 -6.72 -3.66
N LYS A 22 14.78 -7.77 -3.90
CA LYS A 22 14.33 -9.09 -4.35
C LYS A 22 13.52 -9.86 -3.31
N LEU A 23 13.70 -9.59 -2.01
CA LEU A 23 12.85 -10.12 -0.94
C LEU A 23 11.59 -9.26 -0.76
N ALA A 24 11.73 -7.94 -0.80
CA ALA A 24 10.61 -7.01 -0.64
C ALA A 24 9.55 -7.17 -1.74
N CYS A 25 9.96 -7.37 -3.00
CA CYS A 25 9.02 -7.52 -4.12
C CYS A 25 8.17 -8.81 -4.09
N GLN A 26 8.50 -9.78 -3.24
CA GLN A 26 7.71 -11.01 -3.03
C GLN A 26 6.52 -10.81 -2.08
N LEU A 27 6.47 -9.69 -1.35
CA LEU A 27 5.36 -9.37 -0.45
C LEU A 27 4.16 -8.88 -1.25
N ASP A 28 2.98 -9.48 -1.05
CA ASP A 28 1.73 -9.10 -1.72
C ASP A 28 1.38 -7.61 -1.60
N THR A 29 1.85 -6.96 -0.53
CA THR A 29 1.64 -5.55 -0.20
C THR A 29 2.70 -4.60 -0.78
N TYR A 30 3.76 -5.11 -1.41
CA TYR A 30 4.83 -4.28 -1.97
C TYR A 30 4.32 -3.45 -3.16
N GLY A 31 4.56 -2.14 -3.11
CA GLY A 31 4.10 -1.19 -4.14
C GLY A 31 2.58 -0.96 -4.18
N VAL A 32 1.78 -1.60 -3.33
CA VAL A 32 0.30 -1.53 -3.37
C VAL A 32 -0.23 -0.20 -2.82
N ASP A 33 -1.30 0.29 -3.43
CA ASP A 33 -2.15 1.39 -2.91
C ASP A 33 -3.46 0.74 -2.39
N PRO A 34 -3.73 0.71 -1.06
CA PRO A 34 -4.90 0.02 -0.52
C PRO A 34 -6.18 0.85 -0.72
N HIS A 35 -7.12 0.34 -1.50
CA HIS A 35 -8.37 1.02 -1.82
C HIS A 35 -9.56 0.40 -1.07
N PRO A 36 -10.16 1.07 -0.07
CA PRO A 36 -11.24 0.50 0.73
C PRO A 36 -12.52 0.27 -0.10
N VAL A 37 -13.09 -0.92 -0.02
CA VAL A 37 -14.34 -1.32 -0.71
C VAL A 37 -15.18 -2.25 0.15
N LYS A 38 -16.45 -2.44 -0.19
CA LYS A 38 -17.29 -3.53 0.34
C LYS A 38 -17.45 -4.63 -0.69
N SER A 39 -17.25 -5.88 -0.29
CA SER A 39 -17.47 -7.04 -1.15
C SER A 39 -18.95 -7.17 -1.52
N LEU A 40 -19.22 -7.64 -2.74
CA LEU A 40 -20.56 -8.02 -3.21
C LEU A 40 -20.65 -9.49 -3.63
N LEU A 41 -19.59 -10.27 -3.38
CA LEU A 41 -19.62 -11.73 -3.53
C LEU A 41 -20.68 -12.33 -2.59
N GLN A 42 -21.37 -13.38 -3.05
CA GLN A 42 -22.54 -13.98 -2.39
C GLN A 42 -22.32 -14.22 -0.89
N ASP A 43 -21.20 -14.87 -0.56
CA ASP A 43 -20.89 -15.38 0.78
C ASP A 43 -20.29 -14.32 1.73
N HIS A 44 -19.89 -13.17 1.18
CA HIS A 44 -19.16 -12.10 1.90
C HIS A 44 -19.77 -10.71 1.66
N LYS A 45 -21.04 -10.64 1.25
CA LYS A 45 -21.72 -9.41 0.82
C LYS A 45 -21.80 -8.39 1.97
N GLY A 46 -21.16 -7.24 1.77
CA GLY A 46 -21.10 -6.14 2.74
C GLY A 46 -19.82 -6.09 3.57
N THR A 47 -19.02 -7.17 3.61
CA THR A 47 -17.71 -7.20 4.30
C THR A 47 -16.78 -6.11 3.77
N GLN A 48 -16.19 -5.35 4.68
CA GLN A 48 -15.19 -4.32 4.36
C GLN A 48 -13.85 -5.00 4.01
N LEU A 49 -13.33 -4.66 2.83
CA LEU A 49 -12.05 -5.14 2.30
C LEU A 49 -11.21 -3.95 1.81
N TYR A 50 -9.96 -4.21 1.47
CA TYR A 50 -9.13 -3.34 0.65
C TYR A 50 -8.79 -4.04 -0.66
N LEU A 51 -8.92 -3.34 -1.78
CA LEU A 51 -8.33 -3.75 -3.06
C LEU A 51 -6.87 -3.29 -3.11
N GLY A 52 -5.99 -4.16 -3.59
CA GLY A 52 -4.65 -3.82 -4.02
C GLY A 52 -4.46 -4.09 -5.51
N ILE A 53 -3.49 -3.43 -6.13
CA ILE A 53 -3.13 -3.58 -7.54
C ILE A 53 -1.60 -3.64 -7.61
N ASN A 54 -1.05 -4.70 -8.20
CA ASN A 54 0.40 -4.88 -8.39
C ASN A 54 0.73 -5.56 -9.74
N TYR A 55 2.02 -5.83 -9.96
CA TYR A 55 2.55 -6.48 -11.16
C TYR A 55 1.87 -7.80 -11.55
N SER A 56 1.30 -8.54 -10.60
CA SER A 56 0.73 -9.86 -10.81
C SER A 56 -0.79 -9.87 -11.00
N GLY A 57 -1.51 -8.88 -10.46
CA GLY A 57 -2.96 -8.82 -10.55
C GLY A 57 -3.64 -7.78 -9.64
N ILE A 58 -4.95 -7.96 -9.50
CA ILE A 58 -5.77 -7.27 -8.49
C ILE A 58 -5.90 -8.20 -7.28
N LEU A 59 -5.63 -7.67 -6.09
CA LEU A 59 -5.66 -8.41 -4.84
C LEU A 59 -6.79 -7.89 -3.96
N THR A 60 -7.31 -8.73 -3.07
CA THR A 60 -8.19 -8.30 -1.97
C THR A 60 -7.57 -8.67 -0.64
N PHE A 61 -7.74 -7.79 0.35
CA PHE A 61 -7.23 -7.97 1.70
C PHE A 61 -8.32 -7.73 2.75
N GLN A 62 -8.30 -8.53 3.81
CA GLN A 62 -9.06 -8.30 5.05
C GLN A 62 -8.05 -8.17 6.20
N GLY A 63 -7.90 -6.95 6.72
CA GLY A 63 -6.72 -6.60 7.52
C GLY A 63 -5.45 -6.78 6.68
N SER A 64 -4.42 -7.41 7.25
CA SER A 64 -3.17 -7.77 6.56
C SER A 64 -3.26 -9.03 5.68
N ARG A 65 -4.37 -9.79 5.74
CA ARG A 65 -4.49 -11.10 5.07
C ARG A 65 -5.06 -10.97 3.66
N LYS A 66 -4.34 -11.46 2.65
CA LYS A 66 -4.84 -11.64 1.28
C LYS A 66 -5.99 -12.65 1.26
N THR A 67 -7.12 -12.30 0.65
CA THR A 67 -8.32 -13.13 0.54
C THR A 67 -8.52 -13.71 -0.87
N HIS A 68 -8.30 -12.91 -1.92
CA HIS A 68 -8.32 -13.36 -3.31
C HIS A 68 -7.23 -12.65 -4.14
N HIS A 69 -6.81 -13.29 -5.22
CA HIS A 69 -5.91 -12.74 -6.23
C HIS A 69 -6.49 -13.01 -7.63
N PHE A 70 -6.81 -11.93 -8.34
CA PHE A 70 -7.27 -11.94 -9.73
C PHE A 70 -6.07 -11.62 -10.63
N ARG A 71 -5.35 -12.65 -11.08
CA ARG A 71 -4.10 -12.51 -11.83
C ARG A 71 -4.39 -11.89 -13.20
N TRP A 72 -3.46 -11.09 -13.75
CA TRP A 72 -3.69 -10.44 -15.05
C TRP A 72 -4.09 -11.38 -16.20
N PRO A 73 -3.52 -12.61 -16.35
CA PRO A 73 -3.96 -13.55 -17.39
C PRO A 73 -5.41 -14.05 -17.26
N ASP A 74 -5.99 -14.01 -16.05
CA ASP A 74 -7.40 -14.40 -15.83
C ASP A 74 -8.37 -13.23 -16.07
N VAL A 75 -7.90 -11.98 -16.14
CA VAL A 75 -8.73 -10.76 -16.22
C VAL A 75 -9.04 -10.42 -17.69
N GLN A 76 -10.27 -10.70 -18.11
CA GLN A 76 -10.73 -10.42 -19.48
C GLN A 76 -11.13 -8.96 -19.69
N LYS A 77 -11.80 -8.32 -18.70
CA LYS A 77 -12.25 -6.93 -18.80
C LYS A 77 -12.48 -6.32 -17.42
N ILE A 78 -12.11 -5.05 -17.26
CA ILE A 78 -12.39 -4.27 -16.04
C ILE A 78 -13.33 -3.11 -16.38
N ASN A 79 -14.43 -2.99 -15.64
CA ASN A 79 -15.46 -1.97 -15.79
C ASN A 79 -15.67 -1.20 -14.48
N TYR A 80 -16.36 -0.06 -14.56
CA TYR A 80 -17.04 0.50 -13.40
C TYR A 80 -18.37 1.16 -13.77
N GLU A 81 -19.32 1.13 -12.83
CA GLU A 81 -20.63 1.77 -12.97
C GLU A 81 -21.04 2.43 -11.65
N GLY A 82 -21.20 3.76 -11.64
CA GLY A 82 -21.50 4.51 -10.42
C GLY A 82 -20.44 4.28 -9.34
N LYS A 83 -20.78 3.53 -8.28
CA LYS A 83 -19.87 3.12 -7.19
C LYS A 83 -19.38 1.66 -7.29
N MET A 84 -19.69 0.96 -8.38
CA MET A 84 -19.46 -0.48 -8.57
C MET A 84 -18.21 -0.70 -9.42
N PHE A 85 -17.16 -1.28 -8.84
CA PHE A 85 -15.97 -1.75 -9.57
C PHE A 85 -16.18 -3.22 -9.95
N ILE A 86 -16.00 -3.55 -11.22
CA ILE A 86 -16.43 -4.82 -11.80
C ILE A 86 -15.27 -5.47 -12.56
N ILE A 87 -14.91 -6.69 -12.18
CA ILE A 87 -13.88 -7.50 -12.83
C ILE A 87 -14.58 -8.66 -13.54
N HIS A 88 -14.39 -8.78 -14.86
CA HIS A 88 -14.78 -9.96 -15.63
C HIS A 88 -13.56 -10.86 -15.82
N LEU A 89 -13.72 -12.12 -15.44
CA LEU A 89 -12.67 -13.13 -15.42
C LEU A 89 -12.99 -14.25 -16.41
N ASN A 90 -11.97 -14.81 -17.05
CA ASN A 90 -12.06 -16.08 -17.76
C ASN A 90 -11.04 -17.04 -17.14
N SER A 91 -11.50 -18.12 -16.50
CA SER A 91 -10.63 -19.10 -15.85
C SER A 91 -11.22 -20.49 -16.01
N ASN A 92 -10.42 -21.45 -16.48
CA ASN A 92 -10.85 -22.83 -16.77
C ASN A 92 -12.12 -22.87 -17.64
N ASP A 93 -12.11 -22.06 -18.72
CA ASP A 93 -13.20 -21.82 -19.70
C ASP A 93 -14.54 -21.32 -19.11
N LYS A 94 -14.53 -20.90 -17.84
CA LYS A 94 -15.70 -20.34 -17.16
C LYS A 94 -15.56 -18.84 -17.02
N LYS A 95 -16.61 -18.14 -17.46
CA LYS A 95 -16.75 -16.68 -17.31
C LYS A 95 -17.30 -16.38 -15.91
N HIS A 96 -16.50 -15.70 -15.11
CA HIS A 96 -16.88 -15.23 -13.78
C HIS A 96 -16.93 -13.69 -13.77
N THR A 97 -17.75 -13.10 -12.90
CA THR A 97 -17.80 -11.64 -12.72
C THR A 97 -17.86 -11.32 -11.24
N VAL A 98 -16.95 -10.46 -10.79
CA VAL A 98 -16.78 -10.08 -9.39
C VAL A 98 -17.04 -8.58 -9.23
N GLY A 99 -17.81 -8.20 -8.22
CA GLY A 99 -18.19 -6.82 -7.95
C GLY A 99 -17.73 -6.32 -6.57
N PHE A 100 -17.25 -5.09 -6.52
CA PHE A 100 -16.86 -4.38 -5.29
C PHE A 100 -17.52 -3.00 -5.24
N LYS A 101 -18.03 -2.60 -4.07
CA LYS A 101 -18.67 -1.30 -3.88
C LYS A 101 -17.69 -0.31 -3.24
N CYS A 102 -17.26 0.69 -3.99
CA CYS A 102 -16.40 1.77 -3.52
C CYS A 102 -17.18 2.83 -2.72
N PRO A 103 -16.51 3.68 -1.90
CA PRO A 103 -17.18 4.71 -1.10
C PRO A 103 -17.86 5.79 -1.96
N SER A 104 -17.25 6.18 -3.07
CA SER A 104 -17.75 7.16 -4.04
C SER A 104 -17.49 6.70 -5.48
N GLY A 105 -18.21 7.28 -6.44
CA GLY A 105 -17.96 6.97 -7.86
C GLY A 105 -16.65 7.56 -8.39
N GLN A 106 -16.16 8.64 -7.76
CA GLN A 106 -14.84 9.17 -8.06
C GLN A 106 -13.73 8.19 -7.62
N ALA A 107 -13.85 7.62 -6.42
CA ALA A 107 -12.97 6.55 -5.95
C ALA A 107 -13.04 5.33 -6.87
N CYS A 108 -14.24 4.91 -7.26
CA CYS A 108 -14.46 3.80 -8.20
C CYS A 108 -13.76 4.02 -9.56
N ARG A 109 -13.91 5.22 -10.13
CA ARG A 109 -13.23 5.64 -11.37
C ARG A 109 -11.72 5.70 -11.22
N HIS A 110 -11.21 6.07 -10.04
CA HIS A 110 -9.78 6.10 -9.74
C HIS A 110 -9.18 4.68 -9.68
N VAL A 111 -9.80 3.77 -8.92
CA VAL A 111 -9.41 2.35 -8.88
C VAL A 111 -9.41 1.74 -10.28
N TRP A 112 -10.45 2.00 -11.08
CA TRP A 112 -10.53 1.54 -12.46
C TRP A 112 -9.39 2.08 -13.34
N LYS A 113 -9.05 3.37 -13.25
CA LYS A 113 -7.91 3.93 -13.97
C LYS A 113 -6.58 3.27 -13.58
N CYS A 114 -6.30 3.12 -12.29
CA CYS A 114 -5.05 2.49 -11.84
C CYS A 114 -4.97 1.00 -12.22
N ALA A 115 -6.10 0.28 -12.19
CA ALA A 115 -6.14 -1.12 -12.61
C ALA A 115 -5.90 -1.27 -14.12
N ILE A 116 -6.49 -0.42 -14.96
CA ILE A 116 -6.22 -0.41 -16.40
C ILE A 116 -4.77 0.05 -16.70
N GLU A 117 -4.24 1.06 -16.00
CA GLU A 117 -2.85 1.52 -16.19
C GLU A 117 -1.85 0.40 -15.89
N GLN A 118 -1.96 -0.31 -14.77
CA GLN A 118 -1.05 -1.43 -14.47
C GLN A 118 -1.29 -2.63 -15.38
N MET A 119 -2.55 -3.04 -15.60
CA MET A 119 -2.85 -4.19 -16.47
C MET A 119 -2.24 -4.01 -17.86
N LEU A 120 -2.38 -2.83 -18.49
CA LEU A 120 -1.79 -2.56 -19.79
C LEU A 120 -0.25 -2.44 -19.72
N PHE A 121 0.32 -1.85 -18.66
CA PHE A 121 1.78 -1.77 -18.47
C PHE A 121 2.45 -3.16 -18.43
N PHE A 122 1.89 -4.11 -17.66
CA PHE A 122 2.48 -5.44 -17.43
C PHE A 122 2.10 -6.47 -18.50
N THR A 123 0.93 -6.38 -19.14
CA THR A 123 0.48 -7.42 -20.09
C THR A 123 0.87 -7.17 -21.55
N LEU A 124 0.79 -5.92 -22.03
CA LEU A 124 1.00 -5.62 -23.44
C LEU A 124 2.43 -5.97 -23.90
N PRO A 125 2.63 -6.36 -25.17
CA PRO A 125 3.96 -6.36 -25.77
C PRO A 125 4.44 -4.91 -25.94
N THR A 126 3.78 -4.12 -26.80
CA THR A 126 4.13 -2.71 -27.04
C THR A 126 3.07 -1.74 -26.54
N SER A 127 3.48 -0.48 -26.32
CA SER A 127 2.59 0.64 -25.99
C SER A 127 1.71 1.06 -27.18
N SER A 128 2.15 0.78 -28.41
CA SER A 128 1.37 0.97 -29.64
C SER A 128 0.12 0.09 -29.72
N ASP A 129 0.16 -1.12 -29.16
CA ASP A 129 -0.96 -2.07 -29.18
C ASP A 129 -2.07 -1.71 -28.18
N ALA A 130 -1.88 -0.67 -27.37
CA ALA A 130 -2.76 -0.34 -26.25
C ALA A 130 -4.16 0.15 -26.71
N PRO A 131 -5.24 -0.61 -26.43
CA PRO A 131 -6.58 -0.25 -26.87
C PRO A 131 -7.12 0.97 -26.12
N THR A 132 -8.04 1.71 -26.77
CA THR A 132 -8.86 2.70 -26.05
C THR A 132 -9.93 1.97 -25.25
N VAL A 133 -9.74 1.86 -23.94
CA VAL A 133 -10.68 1.19 -23.04
C VAL A 133 -11.86 2.10 -22.75
N VAL A 134 -13.09 1.59 -22.89
CA VAL A 134 -14.33 2.33 -22.65
C VAL A 134 -15.21 1.58 -21.65
N THR A 135 -15.78 2.30 -20.68
CA THR A 135 -16.70 1.75 -19.67
C THR A 135 -17.80 2.75 -19.30
N GLY A 136 -18.97 2.21 -18.91
CA GLY A 136 -20.22 2.97 -18.87
C GLY A 136 -20.70 3.45 -20.25
N GLY A 137 -21.87 4.09 -20.30
CA GLY A 137 -22.46 4.60 -21.54
C GLY A 137 -23.77 3.91 -21.94
N GLY A 138 -24.85 4.16 -21.19
CA GLY A 138 -26.22 4.01 -21.69
C GLY A 138 -26.70 5.27 -22.44
N PHE A 139 -27.91 5.22 -22.99
CA PHE A 139 -28.49 6.21 -23.92
C PHE A 139 -28.43 7.70 -23.50
N PHE A 140 -28.28 8.01 -22.20
CA PHE A 140 -28.22 9.37 -21.67
C PHE A 140 -26.92 9.69 -20.90
N SER A 141 -25.87 8.88 -21.06
CA SER A 141 -24.62 9.01 -20.28
C SER A 141 -23.37 8.95 -21.15
N TRP A 142 -22.45 9.88 -20.95
CA TRP A 142 -21.17 9.89 -21.67
C TRP A 142 -20.23 8.82 -21.08
N GLY A 143 -19.93 7.77 -21.86
CA GLY A 143 -19.03 6.68 -21.42
C GLY A 143 -17.62 7.20 -21.08
N THR A 144 -17.01 6.65 -20.03
CA THR A 144 -15.62 6.98 -19.67
C THR A 144 -14.67 6.27 -20.63
N LYS A 145 -13.87 7.05 -21.36
CA LYS A 145 -12.77 6.56 -22.19
C LYS A 145 -11.43 6.67 -21.43
N PHE A 146 -10.54 5.72 -21.67
CA PHE A 146 -9.14 5.72 -21.23
C PHE A 146 -8.26 5.35 -22.43
N LYS A 147 -7.15 6.05 -22.62
CA LYS A 147 -6.09 5.70 -23.56
C LYS A 147 -4.79 5.60 -22.77
N TYR A 148 -4.02 4.54 -23.02
CA TYR A 148 -2.71 4.36 -22.40
C TYR A 148 -1.70 5.40 -22.89
N THR A 149 -0.74 5.78 -22.03
CA THR A 149 0.30 6.77 -22.35
C THR A 149 1.58 6.45 -21.57
N GLY A 150 2.70 6.26 -22.28
CA GLY A 150 3.97 5.81 -21.70
C GLY A 150 4.39 4.47 -22.30
N ARG A 151 5.52 3.93 -21.84
CA ARG A 151 6.05 2.62 -22.28
C ARG A 151 5.42 1.47 -21.48
N THR A 152 5.46 0.25 -22.03
CA THR A 152 5.16 -1.01 -21.30
C THR A 152 6.35 -1.44 -20.45
N GLU A 153 6.15 -2.47 -19.63
CA GLU A 153 7.24 -3.13 -18.90
C GLU A 153 8.34 -3.64 -19.84
N LYS A 154 7.93 -4.33 -20.92
CA LYS A 154 8.83 -4.98 -21.88
C LYS A 154 9.66 -3.98 -22.67
N GLU A 155 9.04 -2.92 -23.17
CA GLU A 155 9.75 -1.81 -23.83
C GLU A 155 10.83 -1.18 -22.91
N ILE A 156 10.57 -1.08 -21.60
CA ILE A 156 11.55 -0.55 -20.63
C ILE A 156 12.68 -1.56 -20.37
N LEU A 157 12.37 -2.85 -20.25
CA LEU A 157 13.35 -3.91 -20.03
C LEU A 157 14.28 -4.07 -21.25
N GLU A 158 13.71 -4.07 -22.46
CA GLU A 158 14.46 -4.16 -23.72
C GLU A 158 15.39 -2.95 -23.91
N GLU A 159 14.90 -1.72 -23.66
CA GLU A 159 15.70 -0.49 -23.76
C GLU A 159 16.85 -0.41 -22.74
N ASN A 160 16.62 -0.84 -21.48
CA ASN A 160 17.62 -0.75 -20.42
C ASN A 160 18.85 -1.66 -20.63
N THR A 161 18.79 -2.66 -21.52
CA THR A 161 19.90 -3.61 -21.79
C THR A 161 21.23 -2.95 -22.15
N ASN A 162 21.21 -1.71 -22.64
CA ASN A 162 22.40 -0.96 -23.06
C ASN A 162 22.75 0.23 -22.15
N ARG A 163 22.13 0.34 -20.96
CA ARG A 163 22.31 1.49 -20.07
C ARG A 163 23.27 1.19 -18.91
N GLU A 164 24.45 1.79 -18.97
CA GLU A 164 25.41 1.80 -17.86
C GLU A 164 24.76 2.38 -16.58
N GLU A 165 25.00 1.74 -15.43
CA GLU A 165 24.41 2.17 -14.16
C GLU A 165 24.91 3.58 -13.79
N PRO A 166 24.01 4.54 -13.49
CA PRO A 166 24.44 5.88 -13.11
C PRO A 166 25.19 5.83 -11.78
N ILE A 167 26.42 6.36 -11.73
CA ILE A 167 27.29 6.34 -10.54
C ILE A 167 26.66 7.16 -9.40
N ILE A 168 25.89 6.51 -8.53
CA ILE A 168 25.22 7.18 -7.40
C ILE A 168 26.22 7.35 -6.24
N GLN A 169 26.89 8.50 -6.19
CA GLN A 169 27.68 8.90 -5.02
C GLN A 169 26.79 9.18 -3.81
N ARG A 170 26.41 8.12 -3.09
CA ARG A 170 25.63 8.22 -1.85
C ARG A 170 26.53 8.61 -0.68
N THR A 171 26.53 9.89 -0.34
CA THR A 171 27.07 10.36 0.94
C THR A 171 26.31 9.69 2.09
N SER A 172 27.03 9.25 3.11
CA SER A 172 26.39 8.76 4.33
C SER A 172 25.59 9.89 4.98
N SER A 173 24.41 9.57 5.51
CA SER A 173 23.59 10.52 6.26
C SER A 173 24.24 10.80 7.62
N VAL A 174 25.26 11.66 7.61
CA VAL A 174 25.96 12.11 8.83
C VAL A 174 24.92 12.73 9.75
N ARG A 175 24.56 11.95 10.78
CA ARG A 175 23.60 12.31 11.82
C ARG A 175 24.19 13.44 12.65
N ARG A 176 24.08 14.67 12.15
CA ARG A 176 24.47 15.90 12.84
C ARG A 176 23.82 15.88 14.22
N LYS A 177 24.60 15.63 15.27
CA LYS A 177 24.15 15.89 16.64
C LYS A 177 23.87 17.39 16.69
N ALA A 178 22.64 17.77 17.05
CA ALA A 178 22.21 19.17 17.05
C ALA A 178 22.81 19.92 18.26
N SER A 179 24.11 20.19 18.21
CA SER A 179 24.84 20.96 19.23
C SER A 179 24.69 22.45 18.98
N SER A 180 23.45 22.96 19.11
CA SER A 180 23.11 24.36 18.82
C SER A 180 22.08 24.96 19.79
N VAL A 181 22.33 24.79 21.09
CA VAL A 181 21.86 25.70 22.14
C VAL A 181 23.04 26.05 23.05
N PRO A 182 23.63 27.25 22.92
CA PRO A 182 24.54 27.77 23.95
C PRO A 182 23.77 27.92 25.25
N ALA A 183 24.37 27.51 26.38
CA ALA A 183 23.76 27.76 27.69
C ALA A 183 23.70 29.27 27.94
N THR A 184 22.51 29.77 28.28
CA THR A 184 22.32 31.19 28.65
C THR A 184 23.07 31.49 29.95
N PRO A 185 24.02 32.44 29.97
CA PRO A 185 24.73 32.77 31.20
C PRO A 185 23.79 33.52 32.16
N SER A 186 23.60 32.96 33.36
CA SER A 186 22.79 33.58 34.41
C SER A 186 23.53 34.77 35.03
N THR A 187 22.91 35.96 35.03
CA THR A 187 23.35 37.10 35.87
C THR A 187 22.12 37.94 36.25
N PRO A 188 21.89 38.25 37.54
CA PRO A 188 20.65 38.87 37.99
C PRO A 188 20.72 40.40 38.11
N LEU A 189 19.65 41.08 37.68
CA LEU A 189 19.29 42.44 38.12
C LEU A 189 17.78 42.49 38.39
N GLN A 190 17.38 43.34 39.35
CA GLN A 190 16.04 43.39 39.94
C GLN A 190 15.17 44.56 39.36
N PRO A 191 14.08 45.03 40.01
CA PRO A 191 12.76 44.44 39.83
C PRO A 191 11.66 45.46 39.46
N HIS A 192 10.66 45.10 38.64
CA HIS A 192 9.42 45.88 38.56
C HIS A 192 8.18 45.05 38.18
N LEU A 193 7.09 45.34 38.90
CA LEU A 193 5.68 44.92 38.82
C LEU A 193 5.18 44.09 37.61
N GLY A 194 4.37 43.06 37.88
CA GLY A 194 3.50 42.43 36.87
C GLY A 194 2.97 41.01 37.21
N TYR A 195 2.12 40.87 38.23
CA TYR A 195 1.37 39.61 38.47
C TYR A 195 0.09 39.53 37.60
N SER A 196 -0.54 38.35 37.56
CA SER A 196 -1.90 38.06 37.06
C SER A 196 -2.07 37.99 35.51
N ASN A 197 -2.74 37.00 34.91
CA ASN A 197 -3.45 35.80 35.40
C ASN A 197 -3.37 34.64 34.38
N LEU A 198 -3.50 33.38 34.83
CA LEU A 198 -4.00 32.27 34.00
C LEU A 198 -5.43 31.90 34.45
N PRO A 199 -6.37 31.68 33.52
CA PRO A 199 -7.57 30.88 33.79
C PRO A 199 -7.20 29.39 33.81
N LYS A 200 -7.53 28.69 34.90
CA LYS A 200 -7.36 27.24 35.05
C LYS A 200 -8.75 26.60 35.09
N SER A 201 -9.10 25.79 34.09
CA SER A 201 -10.38 25.06 34.06
C SER A 201 -10.21 23.64 34.61
N SER A 202 -11.16 23.19 35.44
CA SER A 202 -11.12 21.87 36.08
C SER A 202 -12.52 21.27 36.13
N HIS A 203 -12.67 20.06 35.61
CA HIS A 203 -13.82 19.18 35.73
C HIS A 203 -13.37 17.75 35.38
N SER A 204 -13.82 16.65 35.98
CA SER A 204 -14.28 16.32 37.35
C SER A 204 -14.79 14.88 37.30
N ASP A 205 -14.19 13.95 38.06
CA ASP A 205 -14.47 12.51 37.94
C ASP A 205 -15.85 12.06 38.49
N VAL A 206 -16.52 11.20 37.72
CA VAL A 206 -17.49 10.16 38.14
C VAL A 206 -17.39 9.04 37.10
N GLY A 207 -17.40 7.75 37.41
CA GLY A 207 -17.39 7.03 38.70
C GLY A 207 -17.37 5.52 38.41
N GLY A 208 -16.64 4.74 39.21
CA GLY A 208 -16.28 3.37 38.84
C GLY A 208 -17.36 2.30 39.08
N SER A 209 -17.21 1.14 38.41
CA SER A 209 -17.84 -0.12 38.80
C SER A 209 -17.00 -1.31 38.31
N ARG A 210 -16.97 -2.37 39.13
CA ARG A 210 -15.99 -3.47 39.09
C ARG A 210 -16.73 -4.81 39.16
N MET A 211 -16.40 -5.73 38.25
CA MET A 211 -16.60 -7.18 38.47
C MET A 211 -15.42 -7.97 37.91
N GLU A 212 -15.12 -9.09 38.56
CA GLU A 212 -13.96 -9.97 38.35
C GLU A 212 -14.33 -11.19 37.49
N PRO A 213 -13.34 -11.96 36.96
CA PRO A 213 -13.57 -12.93 35.89
C PRO A 213 -13.95 -14.35 36.38
N SER A 214 -14.36 -15.18 35.43
CA SER A 214 -14.43 -16.64 35.56
C SER A 214 -13.82 -17.29 34.31
N GLY A 215 -12.97 -18.31 34.50
CA GLY A 215 -12.30 -19.02 33.42
C GLY A 215 -12.69 -20.50 33.33
N SER A 216 -12.28 -21.16 32.25
CA SER A 216 -12.37 -22.62 32.11
C SER A 216 -11.21 -23.16 31.28
N THR A 217 -10.62 -24.26 31.72
CA THR A 217 -9.43 -24.90 31.12
C THR A 217 -9.78 -25.95 30.06
N GLY A 218 -8.93 -26.11 29.05
CA GLY A 218 -8.96 -27.25 28.12
C GLY A 218 -7.56 -27.48 27.50
N LEU A 219 -7.03 -28.70 27.66
CA LEU A 219 -5.71 -29.13 27.17
C LEU A 219 -5.83 -30.38 26.27
N LEU A 220 -4.68 -30.80 25.73
CA LEU A 220 -4.38 -31.90 24.76
C LEU A 220 -4.15 -31.35 23.33
N SER A 221 -2.95 -31.33 22.71
CA SER A 221 -1.85 -32.32 22.54
C SER A 221 -2.29 -33.60 21.81
N GLY A 222 -1.78 -34.00 20.64
CA GLY A 222 -0.80 -33.43 19.69
C GLY A 222 -0.91 -34.24 18.37
N LEU A 223 0.06 -34.48 17.48
CA LEU A 223 1.47 -34.11 17.20
C LEU A 223 1.68 -34.43 15.69
N ASP A 224 2.63 -33.96 14.87
CA ASP A 224 3.61 -32.85 14.94
C ASP A 224 4.17 -32.60 13.51
N CYS A 225 5.07 -31.61 13.35
CA CYS A 225 5.89 -31.32 12.15
C CYS A 225 5.15 -30.77 10.90
N TYR A 226 5.79 -30.03 9.98
CA TYR A 226 7.12 -29.38 9.97
C TYR A 226 6.96 -27.87 9.69
N PRO A 227 7.87 -27.00 10.17
CA PRO A 227 7.64 -25.55 10.19
C PRO A 227 8.13 -24.81 8.92
N PHE A 228 7.25 -23.99 8.35
CA PHE A 228 7.66 -22.77 7.62
C PHE A 228 7.58 -21.59 8.60
N ALA A 229 8.67 -20.83 8.76
CA ALA A 229 8.78 -19.81 9.80
C ALA A 229 7.86 -18.61 9.53
N THR A 230 6.70 -18.59 10.19
CA THR A 230 5.75 -17.46 10.14
C THR A 230 6.17 -16.37 11.12
N TYR A 231 6.67 -15.26 10.60
CA TYR A 231 7.03 -14.08 11.39
C TYR A 231 5.76 -13.29 11.78
N ASN A 232 4.97 -13.86 12.69
CA ASN A 232 3.79 -13.24 13.29
C ASN A 232 4.14 -12.62 14.65
N ASP A 233 4.77 -11.44 14.64
CA ASP A 233 4.56 -10.48 15.74
C ASP A 233 4.69 -9.03 15.24
N VAL A 234 3.55 -8.34 15.24
CA VAL A 234 3.43 -6.88 15.25
C VAL A 234 2.06 -6.55 15.87
N ALA A 235 1.93 -6.81 17.16
CA ALA A 235 0.92 -6.14 17.96
C ALA A 235 1.14 -4.61 17.95
N ALA A 236 0.05 -3.84 18.02
CA ALA A 236 0.04 -2.38 18.17
C ALA A 236 0.88 -1.57 17.15
N LEU A 237 0.40 -1.50 15.90
CA LEU A 237 0.43 -0.24 15.17
C LEU A 237 -0.93 0.44 15.35
N GLU A 238 -1.00 1.39 16.28
CA GLU A 238 -2.15 2.28 16.40
C GLU A 238 -2.30 3.11 15.12
N THR A 239 -3.54 3.31 14.67
CA THR A 239 -3.80 4.12 13.47
C THR A 239 -3.79 5.58 13.86
N VAL A 240 -2.67 6.25 13.60
CA VAL A 240 -2.58 7.71 13.72
C VAL A 240 -3.61 8.34 12.79
N THR A 241 -4.66 8.93 13.36
CA THR A 241 -5.62 9.76 12.64
C THR A 241 -4.97 11.10 12.34
N GLU A 242 -4.25 11.18 11.21
CA GLU A 242 -3.81 12.46 10.66
C GLU A 242 -5.04 13.20 10.10
N ASP A 243 -5.56 14.13 10.90
CA ASP A 243 -6.60 15.07 10.48
C ASP A 243 -6.11 15.98 9.35
N HIS A 244 -7.09 16.59 8.66
CA HIS A 244 -6.89 17.39 7.45
C HIS A 244 -5.73 18.40 7.49
N GLU A 245 -4.77 18.25 6.56
CA GLU A 245 -4.20 19.42 5.88
C GLU A 245 -4.10 19.19 4.37
N ALA A 246 -4.66 20.13 3.60
CA ALA A 246 -4.91 19.97 2.17
C ALA A 246 -3.95 20.82 1.32
N LEU A 247 -2.71 20.35 1.14
CA LEU A 247 -1.75 20.95 0.20
C LEU A 247 -0.80 19.90 -0.40
N GLY A 248 -0.56 19.97 -1.72
CA GLY A 248 0.73 19.58 -2.31
C GLY A 248 1.05 18.10 -2.55
N TYR A 249 0.11 17.14 -2.48
CA TYR A 249 0.41 15.75 -2.81
C TYR A 249 0.77 15.56 -4.30
N ASN A 250 2.08 15.59 -4.60
CA ASN A 250 2.68 14.93 -5.76
C ASN A 250 2.57 13.40 -5.60
N LYS A 251 1.34 12.87 -5.69
CA LYS A 251 1.07 11.43 -5.64
C LYS A 251 1.93 10.75 -6.71
N LEU A 252 2.80 9.82 -6.31
CA LEU A 252 3.53 8.98 -7.26
C LEU A 252 2.50 8.36 -8.22
N ARG A 253 2.64 8.68 -9.51
CA ARG A 253 1.81 8.08 -10.57
C ARG A 253 1.91 6.57 -10.48
N THR A 254 0.88 5.85 -10.93
CA THR A 254 0.86 4.37 -10.88
C THR A 254 2.10 3.80 -11.57
N THR A 255 2.44 4.34 -12.74
CA THR A 255 3.72 4.18 -13.47
C THR A 255 4.99 4.33 -12.62
N GLY A 256 5.03 5.25 -11.66
CA GLY A 256 6.16 5.41 -10.72
C GLY A 256 6.29 4.26 -9.72
N LYS A 257 5.17 3.63 -9.33
CA LYS A 257 5.17 2.41 -8.51
C LYS A 257 5.63 1.21 -9.34
N CYS A 258 5.22 1.12 -10.61
CA CYS A 258 5.74 0.10 -11.54
C CYS A 258 7.26 0.24 -11.77
N LEU A 259 7.79 1.46 -11.89
CA LEU A 259 9.24 1.72 -12.00
C LEU A 259 10.04 1.37 -10.73
N ILE A 260 9.40 1.36 -9.55
CA ILE A 260 10.02 0.86 -8.31
C ILE A 260 10.04 -0.67 -8.29
N PHE A 261 9.00 -1.33 -8.81
CA PHE A 261 8.99 -2.79 -8.98
C PHE A 261 10.02 -3.26 -10.03
N LEU A 262 10.14 -2.57 -11.17
CA LEU A 262 11.14 -2.89 -12.19
C LEU A 262 12.60 -2.75 -11.72
N ARG A 263 12.87 -2.05 -10.61
CA ARG A 263 14.20 -1.96 -9.99
C ARG A 263 14.51 -3.11 -9.02
N SER A 264 13.61 -4.08 -8.88
CA SER A 264 13.81 -5.31 -8.11
C SER A 264 14.29 -6.51 -8.97
N PHE A 265 14.58 -6.27 -10.26
CA PHE A 265 14.96 -7.25 -11.28
C PHE A 265 16.06 -6.69 -12.19
#